data_AF-A0A2E3PS54-F1
#
_entry.id   AF-A0A2E3PS54-F1
#
_cell.length_a   1.000
_cell.length_b   1.000
_cell.length_c   1.000
_cell.angle_alpha   90.00
_cell.angle_beta   90.00
_cell.angle_gamma   90.00
#
_symmetry.space_group_name_H-M   'P 1'
#
loop_
_entity.id
_entity.type
_entity.pdbx_description
1 polymer ?
#
loop_
_entity_poly.entity_id
_entity_poly.type
_entity_poly.pdbx_seq_one_letter_code
_entity_poly.pdbx_strand_id
1 'polypeptide(L)'
;MNLRELILPSISCVVARSYPDRVIGCENQLPWRLKTDLQNFKKTTKGHAVIMGRKTFDSIGRPLPNRKNIILSKQNNFTNADVEIANSFEQALFSADVYSISESVRDIFIIGGDQIYRVFEEFINKVYLTDVFTGEISGDAFFDFDFDKRQWKTISETEFPKTDVDEFPFRLTVLERRRKTVRTIDITKLYTDARTKFDLMDKYSTEEIARKLKFSDHYFEKQQEEEPQFELSL
;
A
#
# COMPACT_ATOMS: atom_id res chain seq x y z
N MET A 1 29.38 5.32 11.15
CA MET A 1 27.91 5.40 11.26
C MET A 1 27.60 6.78 11.82
N ASN A 2 27.07 7.69 11.01
CA ASN A 2 26.79 9.06 11.46
C ASN A 2 25.57 8.99 12.38
N LEU A 3 25.73 9.25 13.69
CA LEU A 3 24.71 9.14 14.75
C LEU A 3 23.52 10.11 14.58
N ARG A 4 23.33 10.68 13.39
CA ARG A 4 22.38 11.77 13.09
C ARG A 4 21.20 11.33 12.21
N GLU A 5 21.28 10.17 11.56
CA GLU A 5 20.21 9.68 10.69
C GLU A 5 19.59 8.40 11.25
N LEU A 6 18.28 8.44 11.46
CA LEU A 6 17.47 7.26 11.78
C LEU A 6 16.92 6.68 10.49
N ILE A 7 17.15 5.37 10.27
CA ILE A 7 16.53 4.64 9.17
C ILE A 7 15.08 4.34 9.55
N LEU A 8 14.15 4.74 8.69
CA LEU A 8 12.72 4.52 8.89
C LEU A 8 12.32 3.08 8.48
N PRO A 9 11.19 2.58 9.00
CA PRO A 9 10.65 1.28 8.61
C PRO A 9 10.53 1.10 7.10
N SER A 10 10.79 -0.11 6.63
CA SER A 10 10.63 -0.50 5.23
C SER A 10 9.15 -0.62 4.88
N ILE A 11 8.81 -0.44 3.61
CA ILE A 11 7.44 -0.59 3.12
C ILE A 11 7.32 -1.90 2.35
N SER A 12 6.34 -2.70 2.77
CA SER A 12 5.96 -3.96 2.15
C SER A 12 4.53 -3.87 1.63
N CYS A 13 4.21 -4.64 0.61
CA CYS A 13 2.86 -4.76 0.05
C CYS A 13 2.37 -6.19 0.24
N VAL A 14 1.08 -6.36 0.57
CA VAL A 14 0.41 -7.67 0.54
C VAL A 14 -0.80 -7.54 -0.37
N VAL A 15 -0.93 -8.45 -1.33
CA VAL A 15 -1.99 -8.42 -2.34
C VAL A 15 -2.29 -9.83 -2.85
N ALA A 16 -3.58 -10.10 -3.08
CA ALA A 16 -4.03 -11.26 -3.84
C ALA A 16 -4.70 -10.77 -5.12
N ARG A 17 -4.33 -11.34 -6.27
CA ARG A 17 -4.86 -10.96 -7.59
C ARG A 17 -5.17 -12.19 -8.43
N SER A 18 -6.12 -12.07 -9.36
CA SER A 18 -6.37 -13.13 -10.34
C SER A 18 -5.19 -13.30 -11.28
N TYR A 19 -5.08 -14.52 -11.81
CA TYR A 19 -4.21 -14.83 -12.91
C TYR A 19 -5.05 -15.37 -14.07
N PRO A 20 -4.91 -14.82 -15.30
CA PRO A 20 -3.86 -13.86 -15.71
C PRO A 20 -4.22 -12.37 -15.54
N ASP A 21 -5.48 -12.02 -15.26
CA ASP A 21 -6.01 -10.66 -15.44
C ASP A 21 -5.62 -9.64 -14.37
N ARG A 22 -5.01 -10.07 -13.27
CA ARG A 22 -4.55 -9.19 -12.16
C ARG A 22 -5.67 -8.44 -11.45
N VAL A 23 -6.92 -8.91 -11.57
CA VAL A 23 -8.08 -8.38 -10.83
C VAL A 23 -7.87 -8.59 -9.35
N ILE A 24 -8.09 -7.56 -8.53
CA ILE A 24 -8.03 -7.61 -7.06
C ILE A 24 -9.39 -7.35 -6.41
N GLY A 25 -10.41 -6.98 -7.19
CA GLY A 25 -11.74 -6.71 -6.68
C GLY A 25 -12.76 -6.50 -7.78
N CYS A 26 -14.02 -6.76 -7.41
CA CYS A 26 -15.21 -6.44 -8.19
C CYS A 26 -16.28 -5.95 -7.21
N GLU A 27 -16.87 -4.78 -7.45
CA GLU A 27 -17.93 -4.20 -6.60
C GLU A 27 -17.52 -4.08 -5.12
N ASN A 28 -16.26 -3.69 -4.85
CA ASN A 28 -15.64 -3.64 -3.53
C ASN A 28 -15.60 -4.99 -2.77
N GLN A 29 -15.59 -6.13 -3.46
CA GLN A 29 -15.40 -7.44 -2.84
C GLN A 29 -14.28 -8.21 -3.53
N LEU A 30 -13.65 -9.12 -2.79
CA LEU A 30 -12.80 -10.13 -3.40
C LEU A 30 -13.69 -11.11 -4.17
N PRO A 31 -13.39 -11.43 -5.43
CA PRO A 31 -14.23 -12.32 -6.24
C PRO A 31 -14.06 -13.81 -5.90
N TRP A 32 -13.32 -14.11 -4.83
CA TRP A 32 -13.05 -15.47 -4.34
C TRP A 32 -12.96 -15.53 -2.82
N ARG A 33 -13.05 -16.75 -2.30
CA ARG A 33 -12.83 -17.10 -0.91
C ARG A 33 -11.65 -18.06 -0.76
N LEU A 34 -10.55 -17.53 -0.21
CA LEU A 34 -9.32 -18.28 0.07
C LEU A 34 -8.97 -18.17 1.55
N LYS A 35 -9.46 -19.11 2.36
CA LYS A 35 -9.24 -19.09 3.82
C LYS A 35 -7.76 -19.19 4.17
N THR A 36 -6.99 -19.96 3.40
CA THR A 36 -5.55 -20.14 3.62
C THR A 36 -4.78 -18.85 3.31
N ASP A 37 -5.13 -18.15 2.24
CA ASP A 37 -4.54 -16.83 1.93
C ASP A 37 -4.86 -15.79 3.01
N LEU A 38 -6.11 -15.71 3.49
CA LEU A 38 -6.49 -14.81 4.58
C LEU A 38 -5.72 -15.09 5.88
N GLN A 39 -5.39 -16.35 6.17
CA GLN A 39 -4.53 -16.71 7.30
C GLN A 39 -3.10 -16.24 7.10
N ASN A 40 -2.55 -16.39 5.89
CA ASN A 40 -1.23 -15.86 5.54
C ASN A 40 -1.20 -14.33 5.65
N PHE A 41 -2.18 -13.63 5.09
CA PHE A 41 -2.35 -12.18 5.24
C PHE A 41 -2.36 -11.76 6.71
N LYS A 42 -3.15 -12.43 7.55
CA LYS A 42 -3.22 -12.15 8.99
C LYS A 42 -1.87 -12.39 9.67
N LYS A 43 -1.20 -13.51 9.38
CA LYS A 43 0.10 -13.85 9.97
C LYS A 43 1.18 -12.83 9.58
N THR A 44 1.22 -12.45 8.31
CA THR A 44 2.21 -11.52 7.75
C THR A 44 2.05 -10.11 8.30
N THR A 45 0.81 -9.64 8.47
CA THR A 45 0.54 -8.24 8.85
C THR A 45 0.36 -8.02 10.36
N LYS A 46 0.24 -9.06 11.19
CA LYS A 46 -0.04 -8.93 12.62
C LYS A 46 1.06 -8.15 13.35
N GLY A 47 0.68 -7.18 14.18
CA GLY A 47 1.60 -6.34 14.96
C GLY A 47 2.21 -5.17 14.19
N HIS A 48 1.86 -5.01 12.91
CA HIS A 48 2.37 -3.94 12.06
C HIS A 48 1.32 -2.86 11.79
N ALA A 49 1.79 -1.70 11.33
CA ALA A 49 0.93 -0.72 10.68
C ALA A 49 0.48 -1.24 9.32
N VAL A 50 -0.82 -1.10 9.05
CA VAL A 50 -1.44 -1.39 7.76
C VAL A 50 -2.06 -0.12 7.20
N ILE A 51 -1.70 0.24 5.97
CA ILE A 51 -2.25 1.37 5.24
C ILE A 51 -3.18 0.84 4.17
N MET A 52 -4.41 1.34 4.19
CA MET A 52 -5.43 0.98 3.20
C MET A 52 -6.26 2.18 2.75
N GLY A 53 -6.96 2.04 1.63
CA GLY A 53 -7.90 3.05 1.14
C GLY A 53 -9.28 2.89 1.78
N ARG A 54 -10.10 3.95 1.74
CA ARG A 54 -11.46 3.92 2.31
C ARG A 54 -12.32 2.76 1.76
N LYS A 55 -12.37 2.58 0.44
CA LYS A 55 -13.15 1.49 -0.18
C LYS A 55 -12.72 0.10 0.29
N THR A 56 -11.41 -0.11 0.48
CA THR A 56 -10.86 -1.36 1.01
C THR A 56 -11.26 -1.57 2.46
N PHE A 57 -11.22 -0.51 3.27
CA PHE A 57 -11.71 -0.59 4.65
C PHE A 57 -13.20 -0.95 4.70
N ASP A 58 -14.04 -0.30 3.88
CA ASP A 58 -15.49 -0.59 3.82
C ASP A 58 -15.77 -2.03 3.41
N SER A 59 -15.00 -2.57 2.46
CA SER A 59 -15.04 -3.98 2.04
C SER A 59 -14.73 -4.94 3.19
N ILE A 60 -13.70 -4.63 3.99
CA ILE A 60 -13.34 -5.41 5.18
C ILE A 60 -14.40 -5.26 6.28
N GLY A 61 -15.05 -4.09 6.35
CA GLY A 61 -16.17 -3.77 7.24
C GLY A 61 -15.80 -3.54 8.71
N ARG A 62 -14.53 -3.73 9.09
CA ARG A 62 -14.07 -3.56 10.48
C ARG A 62 -12.56 -3.36 10.58
N PRO A 63 -12.07 -2.75 11.67
CA PRO A 63 -10.64 -2.71 11.98
C PRO A 63 -10.04 -4.11 12.06
N LEU A 64 -8.84 -4.24 11.49
CA LEU A 64 -8.08 -5.46 11.55
C LEU A 64 -7.45 -5.59 12.96
N PRO A 65 -7.78 -6.63 13.74
CA PRO A 65 -7.32 -6.71 15.13
C PRO A 65 -5.80 -6.89 15.21
N ASN A 66 -5.21 -6.37 16.29
CA ASN A 66 -3.78 -6.39 16.58
C ASN A 66 -2.91 -5.77 15.48
N ARG A 67 -3.42 -4.72 14.83
CA ARG A 67 -2.76 -3.93 13.79
C ARG A 67 -3.11 -2.46 13.97
N LYS A 68 -2.17 -1.57 13.66
CA LYS A 68 -2.46 -0.15 13.54
C LYS A 68 -3.12 0.08 12.17
N ASN A 69 -4.43 0.32 12.17
CA ASN A 69 -5.21 0.53 10.96
C ASN A 69 -5.16 2.01 10.56
N ILE A 70 -4.57 2.30 9.40
CA ILE A 70 -4.46 3.65 8.85
C ILE A 70 -5.23 3.69 7.52
N ILE A 71 -6.23 4.55 7.45
CA ILE A 71 -7.09 4.70 6.29
C ILE A 71 -6.69 5.99 5.57
N LEU A 72 -6.15 5.85 4.36
CA LEU A 72 -5.84 6.98 3.49
C LEU A 72 -7.10 7.37 2.71
N SER A 73 -7.61 8.57 2.97
CA SER A 73 -8.85 9.08 2.38
C SER A 73 -8.82 10.60 2.27
N LYS A 74 -9.26 11.17 1.14
CA LYS A 74 -9.48 12.63 1.01
C LYS A 74 -10.78 13.10 1.68
N GLN A 75 -11.63 12.18 2.12
CA GLN A 75 -12.94 12.50 2.70
C GLN A 75 -12.81 12.66 4.22
N ASN A 76 -13.07 13.87 4.71
CA ASN A 76 -12.96 14.21 6.14
C ASN A 76 -14.21 13.89 6.96
N ASN A 77 -15.27 13.34 6.34
CA ASN A 77 -16.55 13.05 6.99
C ASN A 77 -16.64 11.63 7.58
N PHE A 78 -15.54 10.88 7.58
CA PHE A 78 -15.48 9.54 8.14
C PHE A 78 -14.72 9.56 9.47
N THR A 79 -15.35 9.06 10.53
CA THR A 79 -14.74 8.93 11.86
C THR A 79 -14.99 7.54 12.41
N ASN A 80 -13.94 6.89 12.88
CA ASN A 80 -14.02 5.62 13.60
C ASN A 80 -12.91 5.61 14.66
N ALA A 81 -13.26 5.30 15.91
CA ALA A 81 -12.35 5.43 17.05
C ALA A 81 -11.21 4.40 17.05
N ASP A 82 -11.37 3.29 16.32
CA ASP A 82 -10.44 2.16 16.31
C ASP A 82 -9.47 2.20 15.11
N VAL A 83 -9.54 3.24 14.30
CA VAL A 83 -8.68 3.45 13.12
C VAL A 83 -8.17 4.89 13.09
N GLU A 84 -7.07 5.10 12.39
CA GLU A 84 -6.57 6.45 12.14
C GLU A 84 -6.86 6.87 10.70
N ILE A 85 -7.40 8.07 10.52
CA ILE A 85 -7.66 8.63 9.19
C ILE A 85 -6.50 9.53 8.82
N ALA A 86 -5.87 9.23 7.69
CA ALA A 86 -4.85 10.04 7.07
C ALA A 86 -5.41 10.68 5.81
N ASN A 87 -5.31 12.00 5.73
CA ASN A 87 -5.85 12.78 4.61
C ASN A 87 -4.82 12.98 3.48
N SER A 88 -3.57 12.57 3.72
CA SER A 88 -2.49 12.65 2.76
C SER A 88 -1.54 11.46 2.91
N PHE A 89 -0.76 11.22 1.85
CA PHE A 89 0.28 10.20 1.82
C PHE A 89 1.29 10.37 2.97
N GLU A 90 1.67 11.62 3.23
CA GLU A 90 2.63 12.03 4.25
C GLU A 90 2.10 11.73 5.65
N GLN A 91 0.84 12.08 5.91
CA GLN A 91 0.21 11.80 7.19
C GLN A 91 0.11 10.28 7.43
N ALA A 92 -0.23 9.51 6.39
CA ALA A 92 -0.31 8.05 6.49
C ALA A 92 1.06 7.44 6.82
N LEU A 93 2.12 7.89 6.15
CA LEU A 93 3.49 7.44 6.42
C LEU A 93 3.98 7.86 7.80
N PHE A 94 3.76 9.11 8.20
CA PHE A 94 4.18 9.60 9.51
C PHE A 94 3.56 8.78 10.63
N SER A 95 2.24 8.53 10.55
CA SER A 95 1.53 7.69 11.52
C SER A 95 2.10 6.27 11.59
N ALA A 96 2.31 5.66 10.42
CA ALA A 96 2.85 4.32 10.31
C ALA A 96 4.29 4.22 10.83
N ASP A 97 5.13 5.22 10.55
CA ASP A 97 6.51 5.32 11.02
C ASP A 97 6.56 5.47 12.54
N VAL A 98 5.78 6.38 13.13
CA VAL A 98 5.73 6.60 14.58
C VAL A 98 5.33 5.32 15.30
N TYR A 99 4.25 4.67 14.86
CA TYR A 99 3.81 3.39 15.42
C TYR A 99 4.88 2.31 15.28
N SER A 100 5.48 2.20 14.10
CA SER A 100 6.42 1.12 13.83
C SER A 100 7.70 1.27 14.64
N ILE A 101 8.19 2.50 14.82
CA ILE A 101 9.32 2.82 15.69
C ILE A 101 8.97 2.54 17.15
N SER A 102 7.79 2.94 17.64
CA SER A 102 7.39 2.71 19.04
C SER A 102 7.28 1.22 19.38
N GLU A 103 6.74 0.43 18.46
CA GLU A 103 6.59 -1.02 18.62
C GLU A 103 7.84 -1.82 18.21
N SER A 104 8.93 -1.12 17.82
CA SER A 104 10.17 -1.76 17.33
C SER A 104 9.96 -2.73 16.16
N VAL A 105 8.94 -2.49 15.33
CA VAL A 105 8.67 -3.25 14.10
C VAL A 105 9.28 -2.56 12.89
N ARG A 106 9.75 -3.37 11.93
CA ARG A 106 10.59 -2.88 10.81
C ARG A 106 9.88 -2.72 9.48
N ASP A 107 8.63 -3.16 9.39
CA ASP A 107 7.85 -3.17 8.17
C ASP A 107 6.49 -2.48 8.38
N ILE A 108 6.10 -1.68 7.40
CA ILE A 108 4.74 -1.12 7.20
C ILE A 108 4.12 -1.88 6.03
N PHE A 109 2.84 -2.19 6.11
CA PHE A 109 2.14 -2.94 5.07
C PHE A 109 1.11 -2.10 4.32
N ILE A 110 1.28 -2.00 3.00
CA ILE A 110 0.25 -1.50 2.09
C ILE A 110 -0.63 -2.67 1.70
N ILE A 111 -1.93 -2.56 1.98
CA ILE A 111 -2.89 -3.67 1.78
C ILE A 111 -3.99 -3.33 0.77
N GLY A 112 -3.79 -2.27 0.00
CA GLY A 112 -4.66 -1.85 -1.11
C GLY A 112 -5.61 -0.71 -0.76
N GLY A 113 -6.52 -0.33 -1.64
CA GLY A 113 -6.79 -0.93 -2.94
C GLY A 113 -5.88 -0.41 -4.06
N ASP A 114 -6.29 -0.70 -5.30
CA ASP A 114 -5.74 -0.23 -6.57
C ASP A 114 -4.97 1.12 -6.48
N GLN A 115 -5.65 2.19 -6.04
CA GLN A 115 -5.06 3.54 -6.05
C GLN A 115 -3.97 3.69 -4.99
N ILE A 116 -4.15 3.02 -3.86
CA ILE A 116 -3.20 3.05 -2.76
C ILE A 116 -1.94 2.28 -3.16
N TYR A 117 -2.08 1.15 -3.85
CA TYR A 117 -0.90 0.46 -4.38
C TYR A 117 -0.10 1.38 -5.29
N ARG A 118 -0.74 2.04 -6.26
CA ARG A 118 -0.07 2.99 -7.17
C ARG A 118 0.66 4.13 -6.43
N VAL A 119 0.01 4.76 -5.45
CA VAL A 119 0.61 5.84 -4.65
C VAL A 119 1.90 5.40 -3.93
N PHE A 120 2.00 4.13 -3.52
CA PHE A 120 3.13 3.62 -2.75
C PHE A 120 4.16 2.84 -3.59
N GLU A 121 3.95 2.65 -4.90
CA GLU A 121 4.72 1.74 -5.76
C GLU A 121 6.24 1.91 -5.64
N GLU A 122 6.72 3.17 -5.74
CA GLU A 122 8.16 3.49 -5.72
C GLU A 122 8.82 3.25 -4.35
N PHE A 123 8.03 3.16 -3.28
CA PHE A 123 8.53 2.97 -1.93
C PHE A 123 8.49 1.49 -1.48
N ILE A 124 7.75 0.64 -2.19
CA ILE A 124 7.60 -0.77 -1.85
C ILE A 124 8.91 -1.51 -2.12
N ASN A 125 9.47 -2.12 -1.08
CA ASN A 125 10.69 -2.93 -1.12
C ASN A 125 10.41 -4.43 -1.15
N LYS A 126 9.24 -4.87 -0.69
CA LYS A 126 8.87 -6.28 -0.64
C LYS A 126 7.40 -6.46 -0.98
N VAL A 127 7.08 -7.49 -1.74
CA VAL A 127 5.70 -7.83 -2.09
C VAL A 127 5.43 -9.27 -1.68
N TYR A 128 4.34 -9.47 -0.94
CA TYR A 128 3.72 -10.76 -0.69
C TYR A 128 2.56 -10.87 -1.69
N LEU A 129 2.85 -11.50 -2.82
CA LEU A 129 1.93 -11.62 -3.94
C LEU A 129 1.26 -12.99 -3.91
N THR A 130 -0.06 -13.01 -3.85
CA THR A 130 -0.86 -14.21 -4.10
C THR A 130 -1.44 -14.12 -5.52
N ASP A 131 -0.94 -14.93 -6.45
CA ASP A 131 -1.56 -15.11 -7.76
C ASP A 131 -2.60 -16.25 -7.66
N VAL A 132 -3.88 -15.93 -7.88
CA VAL A 132 -5.01 -16.86 -7.79
C VAL A 132 -5.36 -17.36 -9.19
N PHE A 133 -5.24 -18.66 -9.43
CA PHE A 133 -5.45 -19.24 -10.77
C PHE A 133 -6.94 -19.46 -11.05
N THR A 134 -7.65 -18.36 -11.27
CA THR A 134 -9.09 -18.35 -11.61
C THR A 134 -9.36 -18.62 -13.09
N GLY A 135 -8.39 -18.36 -13.96
CA GLY A 135 -8.66 -18.10 -15.38
C GLY A 135 -9.21 -16.68 -15.56
N GLU A 136 -9.88 -16.44 -16.69
CA GLU A 136 -10.43 -15.12 -17.02
C GLU A 136 -11.56 -14.72 -16.08
N ILE A 137 -11.44 -13.55 -15.44
CA ILE A 137 -12.49 -12.97 -14.60
C ILE A 137 -12.61 -11.46 -14.81
N SER A 138 -13.83 -10.93 -14.73
CA SER A 138 -14.07 -9.49 -14.76
C SER A 138 -13.94 -8.86 -13.38
N GLY A 139 -13.43 -7.63 -13.33
CA GLY A 139 -13.37 -6.83 -12.11
C GLY A 139 -13.15 -5.35 -12.41
N ASP A 140 -13.24 -4.53 -11.37
CA ASP A 140 -13.15 -3.06 -11.45
C ASP A 140 -11.92 -2.48 -10.74
N ALA A 141 -11.12 -3.34 -10.10
CA ALA A 141 -9.88 -2.97 -9.43
C ALA A 141 -8.76 -3.94 -9.79
N PHE A 142 -7.58 -3.40 -10.08
CA PHE A 142 -6.44 -4.17 -10.61
C PHE A 142 -5.15 -3.90 -9.85
N PHE A 143 -4.24 -4.88 -9.86
CA PHE A 143 -2.87 -4.73 -9.38
C PHE A 143 -1.87 -4.94 -10.52
N ASP A 144 -1.67 -3.86 -11.28
CA ASP A 144 -0.91 -3.85 -12.54
C ASP A 144 0.58 -3.57 -12.35
N PHE A 145 1.16 -4.06 -11.26
CA PHE A 145 2.60 -3.96 -11.06
C PHE A 145 3.33 -4.94 -11.97
N ASP A 146 4.39 -4.46 -12.62
CA ASP A 146 5.35 -5.29 -13.32
C ASP A 146 6.53 -5.67 -12.41
N PHE A 147 6.89 -6.94 -12.45
CA PHE A 147 7.95 -7.52 -11.64
C PHE A 147 9.16 -7.88 -12.50
N ASP A 148 9.69 -6.89 -13.24
CA ASP A 148 10.92 -7.03 -14.02
C ASP A 148 12.02 -7.65 -13.15
N LYS A 149 12.59 -8.78 -13.61
CA LYS A 149 13.64 -9.55 -12.94
C LYS A 149 14.92 -8.76 -12.69
N ARG A 150 15.12 -7.64 -13.41
CA ARG A 150 16.23 -6.69 -13.18
C ARG A 150 16.01 -5.82 -11.94
N GLN A 151 14.75 -5.57 -11.57
CA GLN A 151 14.38 -4.77 -10.41
C GLN A 151 14.00 -5.64 -9.21
N TRP A 152 13.40 -6.80 -9.44
CA TRP A 152 12.85 -7.68 -8.42
C TRP A 152 13.56 -9.03 -8.37
N LYS A 153 13.56 -9.64 -7.19
CA LYS A 153 14.07 -10.98 -6.95
C LYS A 153 13.02 -11.79 -6.18
N THR A 154 12.71 -12.99 -6.65
CA THR A 154 11.93 -13.97 -5.88
C THR A 154 12.75 -14.49 -4.71
N ILE A 155 12.20 -14.36 -3.51
CA ILE A 155 12.78 -14.84 -2.25
C ILE A 155 12.23 -16.21 -1.90
N SER A 156 10.92 -16.40 -2.08
CA SER A 156 10.25 -17.68 -1.88
C SER A 156 9.02 -17.77 -2.76
N GLU A 157 8.61 -19.00 -3.04
CA GLU A 157 7.41 -19.32 -3.79
C GLU A 157 6.79 -20.57 -3.17
N THR A 158 5.46 -20.58 -3.03
CA THR A 158 4.74 -21.73 -2.46
C THR A 158 3.39 -21.84 -3.15
N GLU A 159 3.09 -23.03 -3.66
CA GLU A 159 1.81 -23.33 -4.31
C GLU A 159 0.85 -23.99 -3.34
N PHE A 160 -0.42 -23.65 -3.47
CA PHE A 160 -1.52 -24.16 -2.69
C PHE A 160 -2.56 -24.74 -3.66
N PRO A 161 -2.86 -26.05 -3.58
CA PRO A 161 -3.92 -26.63 -4.40
C PRO A 161 -5.29 -26.11 -3.93
N LYS A 162 -6.30 -26.25 -4.80
CA LYS A 162 -7.70 -26.05 -4.42
C LYS A 162 -8.07 -26.99 -3.28
N THR A 163 -8.84 -26.49 -2.31
CA THR A 163 -9.35 -27.29 -1.18
C THR A 163 -10.81 -26.96 -0.89
N ASP A 164 -11.43 -27.63 0.07
CA ASP A 164 -12.80 -27.32 0.51
C ASP A 164 -12.95 -25.92 1.13
N VAL A 165 -11.84 -25.30 1.54
CA VAL A 165 -11.82 -23.96 2.17
C VAL A 165 -11.18 -22.87 1.29
N ASP A 166 -10.68 -23.26 0.12
CA ASP A 166 -10.01 -22.41 -0.85
C ASP A 166 -10.57 -22.70 -2.26
N GLU A 167 -11.38 -21.80 -2.79
CA GLU A 167 -12.17 -22.02 -4.03
C GLU A 167 -11.32 -22.26 -5.29
N PHE A 168 -10.09 -21.72 -5.29
CA PHE A 168 -9.15 -21.78 -6.40
C PHE A 168 -7.76 -22.18 -5.90
N PRO A 169 -6.95 -22.87 -6.71
CA PRO A 169 -5.53 -22.99 -6.42
C PRO A 169 -4.87 -21.63 -6.55
N PHE A 170 -3.82 -21.39 -5.76
CA PHE A 170 -3.09 -20.13 -5.80
C PHE A 170 -1.61 -20.34 -5.48
N ARG A 171 -0.80 -19.34 -5.81
CA ARG A 171 0.63 -19.32 -5.50
C ARG A 171 0.95 -18.07 -4.71
N LEU A 172 1.63 -18.25 -3.58
CA LEU A 172 2.18 -17.15 -2.80
C LEU A 172 3.67 -16.99 -3.13
N THR A 173 4.02 -15.85 -3.71
CA THR A 173 5.39 -15.48 -4.06
C THR A 173 5.82 -14.27 -3.23
N VAL A 174 6.97 -14.37 -2.57
CA VAL A 174 7.60 -13.25 -1.86
C VAL A 174 8.67 -12.67 -2.76
N LEU A 175 8.48 -11.42 -3.17
CA LEU A 175 9.39 -10.67 -4.02
C LEU A 175 10.08 -9.58 -3.19
N GLU A 176 11.37 -9.35 -3.46
CA GLU A 176 12.12 -8.25 -2.87
C GLU A 176 12.78 -7.40 -3.97
N ARG A 177 12.68 -6.08 -3.82
CA ARG A 177 13.31 -5.11 -4.71
C ARG A 177 14.82 -5.20 -4.51
N ARG A 178 15.56 -5.41 -5.60
CA ARG A 178 17.02 -5.57 -5.59
C ARG A 178 17.73 -4.32 -5.10
N ARG A 179 17.21 -3.15 -5.45
CA ARG A 179 17.64 -1.85 -4.92
C ARG A 179 16.52 -1.30 -4.04
N LYS A 180 16.73 -1.35 -2.72
CA LYS A 180 15.73 -0.91 -1.76
C LYS A 180 15.65 0.62 -1.72
N THR A 181 14.43 1.14 -1.70
CA THR A 181 14.13 2.52 -1.32
C THR A 181 14.31 2.64 0.18
N VAL A 182 15.32 3.40 0.61
CA VAL A 182 15.62 3.64 2.03
C VAL A 182 15.13 5.03 2.40
N ARG A 183 14.27 5.11 3.41
CA ARG A 183 13.81 6.38 3.98
C ARG A 183 14.59 6.66 5.27
N THR A 184 15.02 7.89 5.47
CA THR A 184 15.76 8.32 6.67
C THR A 184 15.21 9.63 7.20
N ILE A 185 15.36 9.86 8.50
CA ILE A 185 15.09 11.15 9.13
C ILE A 185 16.33 11.62 9.91
N ASP A 186 16.66 12.90 9.76
CA ASP A 186 17.71 13.54 10.55
C ASP A 186 17.16 13.88 11.94
N ILE A 187 17.62 13.14 12.95
CA ILE A 187 17.13 13.29 14.32
C ILE A 187 17.53 14.62 14.94
N THR A 188 18.59 15.27 14.45
CA THR A 188 19.04 16.57 15.01
C THR A 188 18.02 17.68 14.77
N LYS A 189 17.19 17.54 13.73
CA LYS A 189 16.08 18.45 13.46
C LYS A 189 14.95 18.33 14.50
N LEU A 190 14.81 17.18 15.16
CA LEU A 190 13.78 16.95 16.19
C LEU A 190 14.10 17.62 17.54
N TYR A 191 15.35 18.01 17.77
CA TYR A 191 15.85 18.57 19.04
C TYR A 191 16.14 20.09 18.98
N THR A 192 15.87 20.76 17.87
CA THR A 192 15.99 22.22 17.77
C THR A 192 14.61 22.85 17.97
N ASP A 193 14.54 23.98 18.70
CA ASP A 193 13.39 24.87 19.03
C ASP A 193 11.96 24.33 18.82
N ALA A 194 11.05 24.56 19.77
CA ALA A 194 9.61 24.29 19.63
C ALA A 194 9.03 24.73 18.27
N ARG A 195 9.51 25.83 17.67
CA ARG A 195 9.17 26.22 16.29
C ARG A 195 9.62 25.21 15.24
N THR A 196 10.83 24.66 15.29
CA THR A 196 11.30 23.63 14.34
C THR A 196 10.54 22.31 14.49
N LYS A 197 10.06 21.98 15.70
CA LYS A 197 9.17 20.82 15.91
C LYS A 197 7.82 21.03 15.23
N PHE A 198 7.23 22.22 15.36
CA PHE A 198 6.02 22.61 14.64
C PHE A 198 6.28 22.70 13.14
N ASP A 199 7.37 23.33 12.70
CA ASP A 199 7.79 23.43 11.31
C ASP A 199 8.15 22.06 10.73
N LEU A 200 8.58 21.05 11.49
CA LEU A 200 8.75 19.69 10.98
C LEU A 200 7.38 19.03 10.77
N MET A 201 6.48 19.16 11.73
CA MET A 201 5.08 18.75 11.54
C MET A 201 4.44 19.49 10.34
N ASP A 202 4.86 20.73 10.07
CA ASP A 202 4.35 21.58 9.00
C ASP A 202 5.15 21.48 7.69
N LYS A 203 6.40 20.99 7.70
CA LYS A 203 7.26 20.79 6.51
C LYS A 203 7.07 19.41 5.91
N TYR A 204 6.57 18.48 6.71
CA TYR A 204 5.84 17.31 6.20
C TYR A 204 4.40 17.66 5.79
N SER A 205 3.96 18.92 6.00
CA SER A 205 2.80 19.49 5.33
C SER A 205 3.23 20.11 3.98
N THR A 206 2.69 19.51 2.93
CA THR A 206 2.39 20.02 1.58
C THR A 206 3.44 20.71 0.67
N GLU A 207 4.39 21.55 1.10
CA GLU A 207 5.10 22.41 0.11
C GLU A 207 6.46 21.90 -0.40
N GLU A 208 7.29 21.25 0.42
CA GLU A 208 8.57 20.67 -0.05
C GLU A 208 8.39 19.31 -0.75
N ILE A 209 7.28 18.61 -0.47
CA ILE A 209 6.94 17.32 -1.07
C ILE A 209 6.28 17.52 -2.45
N ALA A 210 5.49 18.58 -2.62
CA ALA A 210 5.07 19.06 -3.93
C ALA A 210 6.25 19.31 -4.87
N ARG A 211 7.41 19.75 -4.35
CA ARG A 211 8.62 19.97 -5.15
C ARG A 211 9.32 18.68 -5.60
N LYS A 212 9.16 17.57 -4.87
CA LYS A 212 9.65 16.24 -5.29
C LYS A 212 8.65 15.49 -6.17
N LEU A 213 7.34 15.72 -6.00
CA LEU A 213 6.28 15.24 -6.90
C LEU A 213 6.30 15.92 -8.28
N LYS A 214 6.87 17.12 -8.41
CA LYS A 214 7.13 17.76 -9.71
C LYS A 214 8.09 16.99 -10.63
N PHE A 215 8.80 15.98 -10.12
CA PHE A 215 9.54 15.02 -10.97
C PHE A 215 8.69 13.83 -11.44
N SER A 216 7.51 13.59 -10.86
CA SER A 216 6.54 12.57 -11.28
C SER A 216 5.35 13.12 -12.09
N ASP A 217 5.16 14.44 -12.17
CA ASP A 217 4.05 15.07 -12.91
C ASP A 217 4.04 14.74 -14.42
N HIS A 218 5.17 14.27 -14.98
CA HIS A 218 5.22 13.83 -16.37
C HIS A 218 4.46 12.51 -16.66
N TYR A 219 4.00 11.81 -15.61
CA TYR A 219 3.18 10.60 -15.74
C TYR A 219 1.67 10.89 -15.76
N PHE A 220 1.22 12.06 -15.27
CA PHE A 220 -0.20 12.42 -15.20
C PHE A 220 -0.69 13.28 -16.36
N GLU A 221 0.20 13.95 -17.11
CA GLU A 221 -0.17 14.69 -18.32
C GLU A 221 -0.46 13.80 -19.54
N LYS A 222 -0.15 12.50 -19.49
CA LYS A 222 -0.33 11.57 -20.63
C LYS A 222 -1.61 10.73 -20.62
N GLN A 223 -2.55 10.96 -19.69
CA GLN A 223 -3.85 10.28 -19.68
C GLN A 223 -5.06 11.23 -19.75
N GLN A 224 -4.86 12.48 -20.17
CA GLN A 224 -5.96 13.41 -20.49
C GLN A 224 -6.17 13.66 -21.99
N GLU A 225 -5.40 12.99 -22.85
CA GLU A 225 -5.66 12.99 -24.30
C GLU A 225 -6.12 11.59 -24.72
N GLU A 226 -7.39 11.28 -24.46
CA GLU A 226 -8.24 10.38 -25.27
C GLU A 226 -9.61 10.21 -24.59
N GLU A 227 -10.52 11.16 -24.81
CA GLU A 227 -11.95 10.84 -24.85
C GLU A 227 -12.52 11.33 -26.20
N PRO A 228 -13.21 10.46 -26.96
CA PRO A 228 -13.83 10.83 -28.23
C PRO A 228 -15.10 11.65 -28.00
N GLN A 229 -15.19 12.81 -28.66
CA GLN A 229 -16.43 13.58 -28.80
C GLN A 229 -17.48 12.74 -29.55
N PHE A 230 -18.52 12.29 -28.84
CA PHE A 230 -19.79 11.94 -29.46
C PHE A 230 -20.71 13.17 -29.44
N GLU A 231 -20.85 13.84 -30.58
CA GLU A 231 -21.95 14.78 -30.82
C GLU A 231 -23.18 14.01 -31.32
N LEU A 232 -24.27 14.12 -30.55
CA LEU A 232 -25.63 13.81 -30.99
C LEU A 232 -26.10 14.92 -31.91
N SER A 233 -26.38 14.60 -33.17
CA SER A 233 -27.18 15.45 -34.07
C SER A 233 -28.62 14.96 -34.11
N LEU A 234 -29.54 15.93 -33.98
CA LEU A 234 -30.95 15.84 -34.37
C LEU A 234 -31.09 15.77 -35.90
#